data_AF-A0A3B9R3Y0-F1
#
_entry.id   AF-A0A3B9R3Y0-F1
#
_cell.length_a   1.000
_cell.length_b   1.000
_cell.length_c   1.000
_cell.angle_alpha   90.00
_cell.angle_beta   90.00
_cell.angle_gamma   90.00
#
_symmetry.space_group_name_H-M   'P 1'
#
loop_
_entity.id
_entity.type
_entity.pdbx_description
1 polymer ?
#
loop_
_entity_poly.entity_id
_entity_poly.type
_entity_poly.pdbx_seq_one_letter_code
_entity_poly.pdbx_strand_id
1 'polypeptide(L)'
;GIFPLLFMVIIFGLFATVAQYPLLADALGAMPSIQNVMSSLPLLLGISLFFVLPTTAIIFWSPSKIGTGVFGILILSELVVGVISAALLTDEPFGWPQIVGTALILAAGVLEVVASNRSTLPKALTPN
;
A
#
# COMPACT_ATOMS: atom_id res chain seq x y z
N GLY A 1 -14.51 14.52 6.79
CA GLY A 1 -15.14 13.46 5.98
C GLY A 1 -14.11 12.88 5.04
N ILE A 2 -14.33 11.66 4.53
CA ILE A 2 -13.37 10.94 3.68
C ILE A 2 -13.38 11.39 2.21
N PHE A 3 -14.50 11.97 1.75
CA PHE A 3 -14.69 12.41 0.37
C PHE A 3 -13.64 13.39 -0.16
N PRO A 4 -13.21 14.43 0.58
CA PRO A 4 -12.14 15.31 0.13
C PRO A 4 -10.80 14.59 -0.06
N LEU A 5 -10.46 13.61 0.80
CA LEU A 5 -9.23 12.83 0.65
C LEU A 5 -9.29 11.92 -0.59
N LEU A 6 -10.43 11.25 -0.81
CA LEU A 6 -10.63 10.40 -1.99
C LEU A 6 -10.53 11.21 -3.29
N PHE A 7 -11.19 12.37 -3.34
CA PHE A 7 -11.08 13.27 -4.48
C PHE A 7 -9.63 13.72 -4.72
N MET A 8 -8.92 14.08 -3.65
CA MET A 8 -7.54 14.52 -3.74
C MET A 8 -6.61 13.40 -4.24
N VAL A 9 -6.78 12.16 -3.79
CA VAL A 9 -6.03 11.00 -4.30
C VAL A 9 -6.28 10.75 -5.78
N ILE A 10 -7.52 10.84 -6.25
CA ILE A 10 -7.84 10.59 -7.66
C ILE A 10 -7.20 11.66 -8.55
N ILE A 11 -7.39 12.94 -8.19
CA ILE A 11 -6.85 14.06 -8.97
C ILE A 11 -5.33 14.06 -8.92
N PHE A 12 -4.75 13.98 -7.72
CA PHE A 12 -3.30 13.91 -7.55
C PHE A 12 -2.72 12.68 -8.25
N GLY A 13 -3.33 11.51 -8.09
CA GLY A 13 -2.88 10.28 -8.73
C GLY A 13 -2.89 10.37 -10.26
N LEU A 14 -3.91 11.02 -10.84
CA LEU A 14 -3.95 11.29 -12.28
C LEU A 14 -2.79 12.20 -12.71
N PHE A 15 -2.60 13.33 -12.02
CA PHE A 15 -1.50 14.25 -12.31
C PHE A 15 -0.13 13.62 -12.11
N ALA A 16 0.07 12.91 -11.01
CA ALA A 16 1.30 12.19 -10.70
C ALA A 16 1.60 11.12 -11.75
N THR A 17 0.58 10.41 -12.25
CA THR A 17 0.75 9.41 -13.31
C THR A 17 1.23 10.03 -14.62
N VAL A 18 0.64 11.16 -15.03
CA VAL A 18 1.08 11.88 -16.24
C VAL A 18 2.49 12.46 -16.03
N ALA A 19 2.79 13.00 -14.84
CA ALA A 19 4.06 13.62 -14.53
C ALA A 19 5.22 12.61 -14.37
N GLN A 20 4.96 11.42 -13.85
CA GLN A 20 5.98 10.36 -13.68
C GLN A 20 6.25 9.58 -14.97
N TYR A 21 5.29 9.54 -15.90
CA TYR A 21 5.46 8.82 -17.17
C TYR A 21 6.80 9.12 -17.88
N PRO A 22 7.23 10.39 -18.07
CA PRO A 22 8.53 10.68 -18.69
C PRO A 22 9.73 10.18 -17.88
N LEU A 23 9.62 10.12 -16.55
CA LEU A 23 10.69 9.62 -15.68
C LEU A 23 10.87 8.10 -15.81
N LEU A 24 9.80 7.37 -16.10
CA LEU A 24 9.82 5.92 -16.26
C LEU A 24 9.76 5.48 -17.73
N ALA A 25 9.96 6.39 -18.69
CA ALA A 25 9.81 6.11 -20.11
C ALA A 25 10.70 4.95 -20.58
N ASP A 26 11.92 4.86 -20.03
CA ASP A 26 12.87 3.78 -20.36
C ASP A 26 12.41 2.40 -19.90
N ALA A 27 11.60 2.33 -18.84
CA ALA A 27 11.06 1.08 -18.29
C ALA A 27 9.67 0.72 -18.84
N LEU A 28 8.84 1.73 -19.13
CA LEU A 28 7.45 1.56 -19.57
C LEU A 28 7.31 1.39 -21.10
N GLY A 29 8.34 1.75 -21.86
CA GLY A 29 8.34 1.64 -23.32
C GLY A 29 7.58 2.78 -24.02
N ALA A 30 7.21 2.53 -25.29
CA ALA A 30 6.57 3.54 -26.11
C ALA A 30 5.16 3.89 -25.61
N MET A 31 4.79 5.17 -25.75
CA MET A 31 3.47 5.64 -25.33
C MET A 31 2.35 4.87 -26.05
N PRO A 32 1.40 4.28 -25.30
CA PRO A 32 0.31 3.53 -25.91
C PRO A 32 -0.54 4.45 -26.78
N SER A 33 -1.00 3.91 -27.92
CA SER A 33 -1.90 4.64 -28.81
C SER A 33 -3.23 4.96 -28.12
N ILE A 34 -3.89 6.05 -28.53
CA ILE A 34 -5.17 6.44 -27.94
C ILE A 34 -6.26 5.36 -28.13
N GLN A 35 -6.17 4.57 -29.21
CA GLN A 35 -7.02 3.39 -29.43
C GLN A 35 -6.83 2.32 -28.34
N ASN A 36 -5.58 2.01 -27.97
CA ASN A 36 -5.28 1.03 -26.92
C ASN A 36 -5.78 1.51 -25.55
N VAL A 37 -5.61 2.81 -25.28
CA VAL A 37 -6.15 3.44 -24.07
C VAL A 37 -7.67 3.28 -24.03
N MET A 38 -8.38 3.65 -25.11
CA MET A 38 -9.84 3.53 -25.15
C MET A 38 -10.33 2.09 -25.01
N SER A 39 -9.61 1.11 -25.57
CA SER A 39 -9.95 -0.30 -25.41
C SER A 39 -9.76 -0.82 -23.98
N SER A 40 -8.81 -0.25 -23.23
CA SER A 40 -8.50 -0.65 -21.85
C SER A 40 -9.33 0.12 -20.81
N LEU A 41 -9.93 1.26 -21.19
CA LEU A 41 -10.74 2.12 -20.31
C LEU A 41 -11.83 1.37 -19.54
N PRO A 42 -12.64 0.47 -20.14
CA PRO A 42 -13.70 -0.22 -19.40
C PRO A 42 -13.15 -1.07 -18.25
N LEU A 43 -12.04 -1.77 -18.49
CA LEU A 43 -11.38 -2.59 -17.47
C LEU A 43 -10.77 -1.70 -16.38
N LEU A 44 -10.06 -0.63 -16.77
CA LEU A 44 -9.47 0.34 -15.84
C LEU A 44 -10.52 1.00 -14.96
N LEU A 45 -11.65 1.42 -15.54
CA LEU A 45 -12.77 1.98 -14.80
C LEU A 45 -13.42 0.95 -13.87
N GLY A 46 -13.55 -0.30 -14.32
CA GLY A 46 -14.04 -1.40 -13.50
C GLY A 46 -13.16 -1.65 -12.27
N ILE A 47 -11.84 -1.82 -12.47
CA ILE A 47 -10.88 -2.00 -11.38
C ILE A 47 -10.87 -0.77 -10.46
N SER A 48 -10.89 0.44 -11.02
CA SER A 48 -10.91 1.66 -10.23
C SER A 48 -12.15 1.75 -9.32
N LEU A 49 -13.33 1.53 -9.89
CA LEU A 49 -14.60 1.66 -9.18
C LEU A 49 -14.82 0.57 -8.14
N PHE A 50 -14.46 -0.68 -8.46
CA PHE A 50 -14.76 -1.83 -7.59
C PHE A 50 -13.61 -2.26 -6.68
N PHE A 51 -12.36 -1.84 -6.96
CA PHE A 51 -11.20 -2.23 -6.17
C PHE A 51 -10.45 -1.03 -5.59
N VAL A 52 -10.08 -0.03 -6.40
CA VAL A 52 -9.27 1.10 -5.93
C VAL A 52 -10.07 2.01 -4.98
N LEU A 53 -11.28 2.42 -5.36
CA LEU A 53 -12.10 3.32 -4.53
C LEU A 53 -12.50 2.67 -3.19
N PRO A 54 -12.97 1.41 -3.12
CA PRO A 54 -13.28 0.79 -1.85
C PRO A 54 -12.05 0.61 -0.96
N THR A 55 -10.92 0.18 -1.53
CA THR A 55 -9.68 -0.04 -0.78
C THR A 55 -9.14 1.27 -0.22
N THR A 56 -9.07 2.33 -1.02
CA THR A 56 -8.63 3.66 -0.55
C THR A 56 -9.56 4.23 0.54
N ALA A 57 -10.87 3.98 0.43
CA ALA A 57 -11.82 4.38 1.46
C ALA A 57 -11.56 3.64 2.80
N ILE A 58 -11.30 2.33 2.74
CA ILE A 58 -10.95 1.54 3.94
C ILE A 58 -9.63 2.04 4.53
N ILE A 59 -8.60 2.24 3.70
CA ILE A 59 -7.28 2.71 4.12
C ILE A 59 -7.37 4.04 4.88
N PHE A 60 -8.16 5.01 4.41
CA PHE A 60 -8.30 6.29 5.12
C PHE A 60 -9.18 6.23 6.37
N TRP A 61 -10.05 5.23 6.48
CA TRP A 61 -10.85 5.01 7.67
C TRP A 61 -10.06 4.30 8.78
N SER A 62 -9.17 3.38 8.42
CA SER A 62 -8.41 2.51 9.33
C SER A 62 -7.59 3.22 10.44
N PRO A 63 -6.83 4.31 10.20
CA PRO A 63 -6.02 4.97 11.23
C PRO A 63 -6.82 5.41 12.45
N SER A 64 -8.10 5.78 12.24
CA SER A 64 -9.01 6.19 13.31
C SER A 64 -9.44 5.05 14.23
N LYS A 65 -9.15 3.79 13.87
CA LYS A 65 -9.63 2.58 14.56
C LYS A 65 -8.53 1.77 15.23
N ILE A 66 -7.36 1.65 14.61
CA ILE A 66 -6.33 0.68 15.03
C ILE A 66 -5.02 1.34 15.49
N GLY A 67 -4.97 2.67 15.54
CA GLY A 67 -3.79 3.44 15.92
C GLY A 67 -2.79 3.57 14.77
N THR A 68 -2.07 4.70 14.74
CA THR A 68 -1.20 5.07 13.61
C THR A 68 0.00 4.12 13.43
N GLY A 69 0.54 3.57 14.53
CA GLY A 69 1.68 2.63 14.48
C GLY A 69 1.32 1.32 13.78
N VAL A 70 0.29 0.63 14.28
CA VAL A 70 -0.24 -0.61 13.69
C VAL A 70 -0.73 -0.37 12.25
N PHE A 71 -1.41 0.74 11.98
CA PHE A 71 -1.81 1.11 10.62
C PHE A 71 -0.61 1.21 9.68
N GLY A 72 0.48 1.86 10.10
CA GLY A 72 1.71 1.96 9.30
C GLY A 72 2.29 0.59 8.97
N ILE A 73 2.34 -0.32 9.95
CA ILE A 73 2.85 -1.69 9.73
C ILE A 73 1.96 -2.47 8.76
N LEU A 74 0.63 -2.29 8.79
CA LEU A 74 -0.28 -2.95 7.85
C LEU A 74 -0.07 -2.47 6.41
N ILE A 75 0.12 -1.17 6.19
CA ILE A 75 0.44 -0.63 4.86
C ILE A 75 1.81 -1.13 4.37
N LEU A 76 2.80 -1.23 5.27
CA LEU A 76 4.09 -1.84 4.92
C LEU A 76 3.96 -3.33 4.62
N SER A 77 3.05 -4.05 5.29
CA SER A 77 2.81 -5.48 5.04
C SER A 77 2.16 -5.72 3.67
N GLU A 78 1.30 -4.81 3.21
CA GLU A 78 0.78 -4.82 1.83
C GLU A 78 1.93 -4.73 0.81
N LEU A 79 2.91 -3.87 1.05
CA LEU A 79 4.10 -3.76 0.21
C LEU A 79 4.87 -5.08 0.16
N VAL A 80 5.04 -5.79 1.28
CA VAL A 80 5.70 -7.11 1.32
C VAL A 80 4.97 -8.10 0.40
N VAL A 81 3.64 -8.16 0.51
CA VAL A 81 2.83 -9.04 -0.37
C VAL A 81 2.96 -8.62 -1.83
N GLY A 82 2.99 -7.31 -2.12
CA GLY A 82 3.17 -6.78 -3.46
C GLY A 82 4.51 -7.18 -4.10
N VAL A 83 5.62 -7.02 -3.38
CA VAL A 83 6.96 -7.36 -3.90
C VAL A 83 7.10 -8.87 -4.10
N ILE A 84 6.59 -9.69 -3.18
CA ILE A 84 6.59 -11.15 -3.34
C ILE A 84 5.71 -11.56 -4.53
N SER A 85 4.54 -10.94 -4.68
CA SER A 85 3.63 -11.22 -5.79
C SER A 85 4.27 -10.87 -7.13
N ALA A 86 4.96 -9.74 -7.24
CA ALA A 86 5.70 -9.37 -8.44
C ALA A 86 6.81 -10.39 -8.76
N ALA A 87 7.59 -10.80 -7.76
CA ALA A 87 8.62 -11.82 -7.96
C ALA A 87 8.05 -13.17 -8.46
N LEU A 88 6.86 -13.57 -7.97
CA LEU A 88 6.23 -14.83 -8.34
C LEU A 88 5.47 -14.77 -9.67
N LEU A 89 4.87 -13.63 -10.01
CA LEU A 89 3.96 -13.50 -11.17
C LEU A 89 4.62 -12.88 -12.40
N THR A 90 5.70 -12.10 -12.23
CA THR A 90 6.30 -11.32 -13.32
C THR A 90 7.80 -11.55 -13.48
N ASP A 91 8.35 -12.61 -12.87
CA ASP A 91 9.80 -12.94 -12.88
C ASP A 91 10.71 -11.74 -12.52
N GLU A 92 10.20 -10.83 -11.67
CA GLU A 92 10.94 -9.64 -11.24
C GLU A 92 12.07 -10.05 -10.27
N PRO A 93 13.30 -9.55 -10.44
CA PRO A 93 14.44 -9.94 -9.61
C PRO A 93 14.23 -9.62 -8.13
N PHE A 94 13.99 -10.66 -7.34
CA PHE A 94 13.96 -10.57 -5.87
C PHE A 94 15.37 -10.72 -5.29
N GLY A 95 16.05 -9.60 -5.11
CA GLY A 95 17.43 -9.53 -4.63
C GLY A 95 17.57 -9.28 -3.14
N TRP A 96 18.82 -9.01 -2.74
CA TRP A 96 19.18 -8.69 -1.34
C TRP A 96 18.43 -7.50 -0.74
N PRO A 97 18.20 -6.38 -1.45
CA PRO A 97 17.45 -5.26 -0.89
C PRO A 97 16.01 -5.65 -0.51
N GLN A 98 15.35 -6.43 -1.36
CA GLN A 98 13.99 -6.90 -1.12
C GLN A 98 13.94 -7.86 0.06
N ILE A 99 14.90 -8.80 0.17
CA ILE A 99 15.01 -9.72 1.30
C ILE A 99 15.14 -8.94 2.62
N VAL A 100 16.10 -8.00 2.69
CA VAL A 100 16.37 -7.24 3.92
C VAL A 100 15.16 -6.37 4.28
N GLY A 101 14.59 -5.65 3.31
CA GLY A 101 13.43 -4.78 3.55
C GLY A 101 12.20 -5.56 4.02
N THR A 102 11.86 -6.66 3.35
CA THR A 102 10.72 -7.50 3.73
C THR A 102 10.93 -8.16 5.09
N ALA A 103 12.14 -8.62 5.41
CA ALA A 103 12.47 -9.17 6.73
C ALA A 103 12.31 -8.13 7.86
N LEU A 104 12.76 -6.88 7.63
CA LEU A 104 12.61 -5.80 8.62
C LEU A 104 11.15 -5.45 8.87
N ILE A 105 10.31 -5.39 7.83
CA ILE A 105 8.87 -5.13 7.97
C ILE A 105 8.20 -6.23 8.81
N LEU A 106 8.50 -7.50 8.51
CA LEU A 106 7.97 -8.64 9.28
C LEU A 106 8.44 -8.62 10.73
N ALA A 107 9.72 -8.31 10.98
CA ALA A 107 10.26 -8.18 12.33
C ALA A 107 9.57 -7.05 13.12
N ALA A 108 9.35 -5.90 12.49
CA ALA A 108 8.61 -4.79 13.10
C ALA A 108 7.18 -5.18 13.47
N GLY A 109 6.47 -5.89 12.58
CA GLY A 109 5.12 -6.39 12.87
C GLY A 109 5.06 -7.37 14.04
N VAL A 110 6.01 -8.30 14.11
CA VAL A 110 6.10 -9.24 15.25
C VAL A 110 6.43 -8.50 16.55
N LEU A 111 7.38 -7.56 16.52
CA LEU A 111 7.75 -6.75 17.68
C LEU A 111 6.57 -5.92 18.21
N GLU A 112 5.78 -5.32 17.33
CA GLU A 112 4.59 -4.54 17.72
C GLU A 112 3.56 -5.40 18.47
N VAL A 113 3.30 -6.62 17.98
CA VAL A 113 2.36 -7.56 18.62
C VAL A 113 2.89 -8.01 19.99
N VAL A 114 4.18 -8.35 20.07
CA VAL A 114 4.80 -8.77 21.33
C VAL A 114 4.82 -7.63 22.36
N ALA A 115 5.13 -6.41 21.94
CA ALA A 115 5.13 -5.22 22.80
C ALA A 115 3.72 -4.87 23.29
N SER A 116 2.72 -4.95 22.40
CA SER A 116 1.31 -4.70 22.72
C SER A 116 0.76 -5.73 23.73
N ASN A 117 1.19 -6.99 23.67
CA ASN A 117 0.81 -8.00 24.66
C ASN A 117 1.47 -7.79 26.03
N ARG A 118 2.59 -7.07 26.12
CA ARG A 118 3.27 -6.78 27.39
C ARG A 118 2.67 -5.59 28.13
N SER A 119 2.07 -4.63 27.41
CA SER A 119 1.44 -3.44 28.02
C SER A 119 0.11 -3.74 28.71
N THR A 120 -0.52 -4.88 28.40
CA THR A 120 -1.76 -5.35 29.03
C THR A 120 -1.54 -6.17 30.31
N LEU A 121 -0.29 -6.38 30.74
CA LEU A 121 0.01 -6.99 32.04
C LEU A 121 -0.50 -6.07 33.17
N PRO A 122 -1.26 -6.60 34.14
CA PRO A 122 -1.70 -5.81 35.29
C PRO A 122 -0.47 -5.22 35.97
N LYS A 123 -0.48 -3.90 36.16
CA LYS A 123 0.46 -3.22 37.06
C LYS A 123 0.35 -3.97 38.40
N ALA A 124 1.39 -4.72 38.77
CA ALA A 124 1.40 -5.48 40.00
C ALA A 124 0.96 -4.56 41.13
N LEU A 125 -0.08 -4.96 41.88
CA LEU A 125 -0.62 -4.23 43.01
C LEU A 125 0.56 -3.89 43.93
N THR A 126 0.98 -2.63 43.92
CA THR A 126 1.94 -2.11 44.90
C THR A 126 1.25 -2.17 46.25
N PRO A 127 1.75 -2.93 47.24
CA PRO A 127 1.21 -2.87 48.59
C PRO A 127 1.60 -1.53 49.22
N ASN A 128 0.57 -0.78 49.60
CA ASN A 128 0.50 0.31 50.59
C ASN A 128 1.24 1.63 50.28
#